data_AF-A0A349YMJ2-F1
#
_entry.id   AF-A0A349YMJ2-F1
#
_cell.length_a   1.000
_cell.length_b   1.000
_cell.length_c   1.000
_cell.angle_alpha   90.00
_cell.angle_beta   90.00
_cell.angle_gamma   90.00
#
_symmetry.space_group_name_H-M   'P 1'
#
loop_
_entity.id
_entity.type
_entity.pdbx_description
1 polymer ?
#
loop_
_entity_poly.entity_id
_entity_poly.type
_entity_poly.pdbx_seq_one_letter_code
_entity_poly.pdbx_strand_id
1 'polypeptide(L)'
;FTSDGTTFKRYMNGKLIGECKYDGKAMLGGRFGLKNNHLCYKQDVRIYDNCLSAREVKELSKGMVCHYPLNQPEHEVNLVNDSLIHQTAATYGFAGRKVSLEANKTYTLFANGHVDDGNGEFRVFIYNSNWSKNSSVGTKSKTNTTIRCTIKPTTSESYTITSYSYLTQGTVGGNVTLNWYKLVEGDVSNTTWSPNSSDAINWNDNREYDTSGNGNHGTINSSVAPIVKLNSPRYNNCYYFENKHYISGNTIFGSSAVQVPVVTINFWVNQVSGGNYSTIFSWNGYSGKGVWLGVNVESSGQWSYIGGNSPNYCRGGNVSKNTWNMFTYVFDNGEAYWYLNGQRAGSNVTYSSYKYLELNGGFIIGDNYTGKNWDTNFAGYMSDLRIYSTALSDQDILELYNTPVSLTNTGTIMTQGEFIES
;
A
#
# COMPACT_ATOMS: atom_id res chain seq x y z
N PHE A 1 13.41 -14.35 -12.04
CA PHE A 1 13.71 -15.79 -11.90
C PHE A 1 13.56 -16.13 -10.43
N THR A 2 13.35 -17.40 -10.08
CA THR A 2 13.26 -17.85 -8.68
C THR A 2 14.16 -19.07 -8.48
N SER A 3 14.64 -19.28 -7.26
CA SER A 3 15.47 -20.44 -6.94
C SER A 3 15.26 -20.88 -5.50
N ASP A 4 14.98 -22.17 -5.29
CA ASP A 4 14.73 -22.77 -3.96
C ASP A 4 15.96 -23.46 -3.36
N GLY A 5 17.14 -23.31 -3.98
CA GLY A 5 18.36 -24.01 -3.59
C GLY A 5 18.59 -25.32 -4.34
N THR A 6 17.60 -25.85 -5.08
CA THR A 6 17.72 -27.09 -5.87
C THR A 6 17.17 -26.94 -7.29
N THR A 7 16.26 -26.00 -7.49
CA THR A 7 15.54 -25.76 -8.73
C THR A 7 15.57 -24.28 -9.06
N PHE A 8 15.99 -23.96 -10.28
CA PHE A 8 15.98 -22.61 -10.81
C PHE A 8 14.88 -22.47 -11.88
N LYS A 9 13.99 -21.49 -11.70
CA LYS A 9 12.84 -21.25 -12.59
C LYS A 9 12.93 -19.88 -13.24
N ARG A 10 12.67 -19.83 -14.56
CA ARG A 10 12.60 -18.60 -15.35
C ARG A 10 11.17 -18.35 -15.80
N TYR A 11 10.76 -17.10 -15.69
CA TYR A 11 9.42 -16.66 -16.05
C TYR A 11 9.50 -15.51 -17.04
N MET A 12 8.50 -15.40 -17.91
CA MET A 12 8.27 -14.26 -18.79
C MET A 12 6.78 -13.91 -18.69
N ASN A 13 6.48 -12.64 -18.40
CA ASN A 13 5.12 -12.15 -18.18
C ASN A 13 4.32 -13.06 -17.21
N GLY A 14 4.95 -13.43 -16.09
CA GLY A 14 4.32 -14.26 -15.05
C GLY A 14 4.25 -15.74 -15.38
N LYS A 15 4.54 -16.16 -16.62
CA LYS A 15 4.46 -17.55 -17.05
C LYS A 15 5.82 -18.24 -17.00
N LEU A 16 5.86 -19.47 -16.49
CA LEU A 16 7.06 -20.30 -16.48
C LEU A 16 7.48 -20.61 -17.93
N ILE A 17 8.74 -20.30 -18.25
CA ILE A 17 9.33 -20.54 -19.59
C ILE A 17 10.51 -21.51 -19.55
N GLY A 18 10.96 -21.90 -18.36
CA GLY A 18 12.00 -22.91 -18.24
C GLY A 18 12.40 -23.17 -16.80
N GLU A 19 12.85 -24.40 -16.56
CA GLU A 19 13.28 -24.91 -15.26
C GLU A 19 14.59 -25.70 -15.45
N CYS A 20 15.50 -25.60 -14.49
CA CYS A 20 16.62 -26.53 -14.36
C CYS A 20 16.84 -26.93 -12.90
N LYS A 21 17.29 -28.16 -12.68
CA LYS A 21 17.63 -28.71 -11.37
C LYS A 21 19.14 -28.73 -11.19
N TYR A 22 19.60 -28.54 -9.96
CA TYR A 22 21.00 -28.60 -9.57
C TYR A 22 21.16 -29.30 -8.23
N ASP A 23 22.38 -29.77 -7.94
CA ASP A 23 22.70 -30.72 -6.86
C ASP A 23 22.71 -30.11 -5.43
N GLY A 24 22.14 -28.92 -5.24
CA GLY A 24 22.12 -28.22 -3.95
C GLY A 24 23.45 -27.59 -3.53
N LYS A 25 24.52 -27.72 -4.33
CA LYS A 25 25.85 -27.15 -4.02
C LYS A 25 26.19 -25.91 -4.85
N ALA A 26 25.33 -25.54 -5.81
CA ALA A 26 25.60 -24.44 -6.71
C ALA A 26 25.40 -23.07 -6.02
N MET A 27 26.46 -22.28 -5.97
CA MET A 27 26.33 -20.83 -5.77
C MET A 27 25.69 -20.24 -7.03
N LEU A 28 24.58 -19.50 -6.89
CA LEU A 28 23.99 -18.74 -7.99
C LEU A 28 24.88 -17.53 -8.31
N GLY A 29 25.98 -17.77 -9.03
CA GLY A 29 26.77 -16.74 -9.68
C GLY A 29 26.21 -16.48 -11.07
N GLY A 30 25.50 -15.36 -11.26
CA GLY A 30 24.88 -15.03 -12.54
C GLY A 30 25.10 -13.56 -12.89
N ARG A 31 25.43 -13.28 -14.16
CA ARG A 31 25.34 -11.94 -14.71
C ARG A 31 23.97 -11.78 -15.36
N PHE A 32 23.20 -10.77 -14.95
CA PHE A 32 22.03 -10.35 -15.72
C PHE A 32 22.51 -9.53 -16.92
N GLY A 33 22.92 -10.24 -17.98
CA GLY A 33 23.39 -9.65 -19.22
C GLY A 33 22.40 -9.91 -20.35
N LEU A 34 22.05 -8.88 -21.12
CA LEU A 34 21.44 -9.08 -22.42
C LEU A 34 22.55 -9.47 -23.40
N LYS A 35 22.31 -10.50 -24.22
CA LYS A 35 23.23 -10.84 -25.31
C LYS A 35 23.15 -9.72 -26.34
N ASN A 36 24.31 -9.19 -26.76
CA ASN A 36 24.50 -8.08 -27.72
C ASN A 36 24.12 -6.69 -27.16
N ASN A 37 24.57 -5.63 -27.83
CA ASN A 37 24.31 -4.20 -27.53
C ASN A 37 22.81 -3.82 -27.62
N HIS A 38 21.95 -4.49 -26.86
CA HIS A 38 20.53 -4.18 -26.78
C HIS A 38 20.35 -3.04 -25.78
N LEU A 39 19.93 -1.89 -26.30
CA LEU A 39 19.28 -0.87 -25.49
C LEU A 39 17.93 -1.45 -25.03
N CYS A 40 17.78 -1.64 -23.73
CA CYS A 40 16.52 -2.05 -23.12
C CYS A 40 16.12 -1.04 -22.06
N TYR A 41 14.83 -0.75 -21.97
CA TYR A 41 14.28 -0.02 -20.84
C TYR A 41 14.05 -1.02 -19.70
N LYS A 42 14.56 -0.68 -18.51
CA LYS A 42 14.31 -1.42 -17.27
C LYS A 42 13.49 -0.51 -16.37
N GLN A 43 12.33 -0.99 -15.93
CA GLN A 43 11.46 -0.22 -15.05
C GLN A 43 11.70 -0.57 -13.57
N ASP A 44 11.75 -1.86 -13.23
CA ASP A 44 11.82 -2.34 -11.85
C ASP A 44 12.73 -3.56 -11.73
N VAL A 45 13.56 -3.60 -10.68
CA VAL A 45 14.41 -4.73 -10.31
C VAL A 45 14.25 -4.99 -8.81
N ARG A 46 13.65 -6.13 -8.48
CA ARG A 46 13.44 -6.58 -7.10
C ARG A 46 14.29 -7.80 -6.79
N ILE A 47 14.85 -7.83 -5.58
CA ILE A 47 15.63 -8.94 -5.04
C ILE A 47 14.96 -9.36 -3.74
N TYR A 48 14.75 -10.67 -3.59
CA TYR A 48 14.10 -11.29 -2.45
C TYR A 48 15.08 -12.26 -1.78
N ASP A 49 14.98 -12.37 -0.46
CA ASP A 49 15.77 -13.31 0.35
C ASP A 49 15.11 -14.69 0.47
N ASN A 50 13.86 -14.83 -0.01
CA ASN A 50 13.15 -16.09 -0.15
C ASN A 50 12.85 -16.43 -1.63
N CYS A 51 12.57 -17.71 -1.89
CA CYS A 51 12.11 -18.15 -3.21
C CYS A 51 10.64 -17.77 -3.41
N LEU A 52 10.35 -16.99 -4.46
CA LEU A 52 8.98 -16.66 -4.82
C LEU A 52 8.25 -17.85 -5.47
N SER A 53 6.98 -18.01 -5.11
CA SER A 53 6.00 -18.87 -5.75
C SER A 53 5.68 -18.41 -7.19
N ALA A 54 5.12 -19.31 -8.00
CA ALA A 54 4.66 -18.96 -9.34
C ALA A 54 3.56 -17.88 -9.32
N ARG A 55 2.73 -17.87 -8.27
CA ARG A 55 1.69 -16.88 -8.07
C ARG A 55 2.27 -15.49 -7.79
N GLU A 56 3.23 -15.37 -6.88
CA GLU A 56 3.93 -14.10 -6.61
C GLU A 56 4.57 -13.54 -7.88
N VAL A 57 5.22 -14.41 -8.67
CA VAL A 57 5.80 -14.00 -9.95
C VAL A 57 4.73 -13.53 -10.94
N LYS A 58 3.56 -14.18 -10.99
CA LYS A 58 2.43 -13.74 -11.81
C LYS A 58 1.96 -12.35 -11.38
N GLU A 59 1.74 -12.11 -10.09
CA GLU A 59 1.27 -10.80 -9.60
C GLU A 59 2.29 -9.69 -9.83
N LEU A 60 3.59 -9.95 -9.59
CA LEU A 60 4.65 -8.98 -9.90
C LEU A 60 4.70 -8.64 -11.39
N SER A 61 4.44 -9.62 -12.26
CA SER A 61 4.47 -9.42 -13.72
C SER A 61 3.38 -8.49 -14.25
N LYS A 62 2.32 -8.25 -13.47
CA LYS A 62 1.26 -7.28 -13.80
C LYS A 62 1.75 -5.83 -13.73
N GLY A 63 2.93 -5.57 -13.15
CA GLY A 63 3.54 -4.24 -13.14
C GLY A 63 2.76 -3.23 -12.30
N MET A 64 2.32 -3.63 -11.11
CA MET A 64 1.67 -2.71 -10.18
C MET A 64 2.67 -1.65 -9.71
N VAL A 65 2.38 -0.38 -9.98
CA VAL A 65 3.25 0.77 -9.68
C VAL A 65 2.74 1.63 -8.53
N CYS A 66 1.47 1.49 -8.16
CA CYS A 66 0.89 2.11 -6.99
C CYS A 66 -0.26 1.25 -6.49
N HIS A 67 -0.32 1.03 -5.18
CA HIS A 67 -1.45 0.41 -4.51
C HIS A 67 -1.74 1.24 -3.28
N TYR A 68 -2.83 1.99 -3.31
CA TYR A 68 -3.43 2.57 -2.12
C TYR A 68 -4.59 1.68 -1.74
N PRO A 69 -4.45 0.89 -0.67
CA PRO A 69 -5.58 0.12 -0.21
C PRO A 69 -6.78 1.01 0.18
N LEU A 70 -6.57 2.33 0.37
CA LEU A 70 -7.61 3.31 0.75
C LEU A 70 -8.44 2.84 1.95
N ASN A 71 -7.82 1.96 2.70
CA ASN A 71 -8.10 1.69 4.08
C ASN A 71 -6.99 2.48 4.82
N GLN A 72 -6.77 2.21 6.09
CA GLN A 72 -5.55 2.66 6.75
C GLN A 72 -4.62 1.45 6.89
N PRO A 73 -3.80 1.10 5.87
CA PRO A 73 -3.07 -0.14 5.83
C PRO A 73 -1.64 0.14 6.27
N GLU A 74 -1.25 -0.43 7.39
CA GLU A 74 -0.15 -1.36 7.19
C GLU A 74 -0.61 -2.73 7.62
N HIS A 75 -0.30 -3.69 6.77
CA HIS A 75 -0.40 -5.13 6.98
C HIS A 75 0.47 -5.63 8.13
N GLU A 76 1.25 -4.75 8.74
CA GLU A 76 1.85 -4.89 10.05
C GLU A 76 1.06 -4.03 11.03
N VAL A 77 -0.16 -4.47 11.36
CA VAL A 77 -1.01 -3.78 12.35
C VAL A 77 -0.18 -3.72 13.63
N ASN A 78 0.28 -2.52 13.96
CA ASN A 78 1.00 -2.30 15.19
C ASN A 78 0.09 -2.72 16.34
N LEU A 79 0.43 -3.78 17.06
CA LEU A 79 -0.41 -4.32 18.12
C LEU A 79 -0.45 -3.41 19.36
N VAL A 80 0.35 -2.33 19.39
CA VAL A 80 0.44 -1.38 20.50
C VAL A 80 -0.49 -0.18 20.26
N ASN A 81 -1.50 -0.02 21.11
CA ASN A 81 -2.33 1.18 21.15
C ASN A 81 -1.57 2.39 21.72
N ASP A 82 -1.96 3.59 21.30
CA ASP A 82 -1.37 4.87 21.67
C ASP A 82 0.17 4.83 21.59
N SER A 83 0.70 4.30 20.50
CA SER A 83 2.12 3.94 20.40
C SER A 83 3.05 5.07 19.97
N LEU A 84 2.50 6.24 19.59
CA LEU A 84 3.25 7.48 19.39
C LEU A 84 3.34 8.20 20.74
N ILE A 85 4.56 8.36 21.26
CA ILE A 85 4.76 8.76 22.67
C ILE A 85 5.43 10.13 22.81
N HIS A 86 6.58 10.34 22.16
CA HIS A 86 7.41 11.54 22.29
C HIS A 86 7.63 11.99 23.74
N GLN A 87 8.08 11.06 24.59
CA GLN A 87 8.32 11.31 26.01
C GLN A 87 9.80 11.15 26.34
N THR A 88 10.36 12.18 26.99
CA THR A 88 11.67 12.14 27.65
C THR A 88 11.48 11.88 29.15
N ALA A 89 12.23 10.95 29.72
CA ALA A 89 12.16 10.65 31.15
C ALA A 89 13.48 10.13 31.72
N ALA A 90 13.78 10.52 32.96
CA ALA A 90 14.83 9.92 33.80
C ALA A 90 14.20 9.05 34.90
N THR A 91 13.46 8.01 34.50
CA THR A 91 12.75 7.14 35.43
C THR A 91 12.98 5.66 35.12
N TYR A 92 12.88 4.84 36.18
CA TYR A 92 12.98 3.39 36.07
C TYR A 92 11.60 2.79 35.72
N GLY A 93 11.10 3.16 34.54
CA GLY A 93 9.82 2.72 34.00
C GLY A 93 8.94 3.89 33.59
N PHE A 94 8.62 4.00 32.30
CA PHE A 94 7.71 4.98 31.73
C PHE A 94 7.04 4.46 30.45
N ALA A 95 6.00 5.18 30.00
CA ALA A 95 5.25 4.90 28.77
C ALA A 95 4.66 3.48 28.65
N GLY A 96 4.23 2.87 29.76
CA GLY A 96 3.71 1.50 29.75
C GLY A 96 2.55 1.27 28.76
N ARG A 97 2.59 0.16 28.02
CA ARG A 97 1.51 -0.30 27.12
C ARG A 97 1.17 -1.76 27.36
N LYS A 98 -0.10 -2.13 27.15
CA LYS A 98 -0.57 -3.51 27.21
C LYS A 98 -0.94 -4.01 25.82
N VAL A 99 -0.59 -5.26 25.56
CA VAL A 99 -0.90 -5.98 24.32
C VAL A 99 -1.38 -7.39 24.67
N SER A 100 -2.16 -8.02 23.79
CA SER A 100 -2.55 -9.43 23.92
C SER A 100 -1.81 -10.21 22.83
N LEU A 101 -1.08 -11.25 23.23
CA LEU A 101 -0.31 -12.08 22.31
C LEU A 101 -0.82 -13.52 22.36
N GLU A 102 -0.77 -14.22 21.24
CA GLU A 102 -1.22 -15.60 21.12
C GLU A 102 -0.05 -16.58 21.32
N ALA A 103 -0.38 -17.77 21.83
CA ALA A 103 0.57 -18.85 22.01
C ALA A 103 1.24 -19.26 20.68
N ASN A 104 2.52 -19.61 20.74
CA ASN A 104 3.32 -20.19 19.66
C ASN A 104 3.55 -19.32 18.43
N LYS A 105 3.11 -18.05 18.44
CA LYS A 105 3.46 -17.06 17.44
C LYS A 105 4.70 -16.27 17.85
N THR A 106 5.54 -15.92 16.88
CA THR A 106 6.67 -15.02 17.12
C THR A 106 6.20 -13.59 16.90
N TYR A 107 6.64 -12.66 17.74
CA TYR A 107 6.38 -11.23 17.61
C TYR A 107 7.69 -10.46 17.66
N THR A 108 7.78 -9.36 16.90
CA THR A 108 8.91 -8.43 16.94
C THR A 108 8.47 -7.09 17.51
N LEU A 109 9.08 -6.70 18.64
CA LEU A 109 8.93 -5.37 19.22
C LEU A 109 10.03 -4.46 18.68
N PHE A 110 9.63 -3.31 18.14
CA PHE A 110 10.45 -2.18 17.78
C PHE A 110 10.18 -1.01 18.74
N ALA A 111 11.23 -0.27 19.06
CA ALA A 111 11.11 1.01 19.73
C ALA A 111 12.10 1.99 19.12
N ASN A 112 11.69 3.24 18.92
CA ASN A 112 12.60 4.29 18.49
C ASN A 112 12.79 5.31 19.59
N GLY A 113 14.04 5.66 19.83
CA GLY A 113 14.41 6.56 20.91
C GLY A 113 15.91 6.80 20.94
N HIS A 114 16.34 7.51 21.98
CA HIS A 114 17.74 7.82 22.22
C HIS A 114 18.00 8.13 23.69
N VAL A 115 19.28 8.19 24.06
CA VAL A 115 19.72 8.71 25.35
C VAL A 115 20.01 10.19 25.18
N ASP A 116 19.40 11.03 26.01
CA ASP A 116 19.64 12.48 26.00
C ASP A 116 20.94 12.81 26.77
N ASP A 117 21.08 12.29 27.99
CA ASP A 117 22.21 12.56 28.87
C ASP A 117 22.59 11.34 29.74
N GLY A 118 23.62 11.51 30.58
CA GLY A 118 24.07 10.46 31.49
C GLY A 118 24.74 9.26 30.80
N ASN A 119 24.99 8.22 31.61
CA ASN A 119 25.77 7.02 31.28
C ASN A 119 24.91 5.75 31.10
N GLY A 120 23.60 5.86 31.32
CA GLY A 120 22.63 4.80 31.10
C GLY A 120 22.33 4.55 29.62
N GLU A 121 21.35 3.68 29.41
CA GLU A 121 20.81 3.35 28.11
C GLU A 121 19.29 3.52 28.07
N PHE A 122 18.77 3.81 26.90
CA PHE A 122 17.35 3.69 26.58
C PHE A 122 17.05 2.21 26.40
N ARG A 123 16.29 1.61 27.31
CA ARG A 123 15.94 0.18 27.27
C ARG A 123 14.43 -0.03 27.27
N VAL A 124 13.98 -1.02 26.52
CA VAL A 124 12.58 -1.44 26.46
C VAL A 124 12.47 -2.91 26.81
N PHE A 125 11.48 -3.25 27.63
CA PHE A 125 11.09 -4.62 27.95
C PHE A 125 9.69 -4.91 27.43
N ILE A 126 9.46 -6.16 27.05
CA ILE A 126 8.14 -6.76 26.90
C ILE A 126 8.06 -8.00 27.78
N TYR A 127 7.04 -8.11 28.63
CA TYR A 127 6.95 -9.17 29.64
C TYR A 127 5.51 -9.51 30.02
N ASN A 128 5.25 -10.76 30.39
CA ASN A 128 3.97 -11.15 31.01
C ASN A 128 3.94 -10.77 32.51
N SER A 129 2.76 -10.83 33.12
CA SER A 129 2.51 -10.29 34.47
C SER A 129 3.44 -10.84 35.57
N ASN A 130 3.90 -12.08 35.43
CA ASN A 130 4.80 -12.75 36.37
C ASN A 130 6.28 -12.77 35.91
N TRP A 131 6.61 -12.07 34.82
CA TRP A 131 7.95 -12.01 34.22
C TRP A 131 8.55 -13.34 33.74
N SER A 132 7.80 -14.44 33.80
CA SER A 132 8.25 -15.78 33.39
C SER A 132 8.61 -15.85 31.90
N LYS A 133 8.02 -14.96 31.08
CA LYS A 133 8.39 -14.72 29.69
C LYS A 133 8.61 -13.24 29.48
N ASN A 134 9.84 -12.89 29.09
CA ASN A 134 10.20 -11.53 28.78
C ASN A 134 11.25 -11.47 27.67
N SER A 135 11.34 -10.32 27.03
CA SER A 135 12.40 -9.95 26.09
C SER A 135 12.73 -8.48 26.26
N SER A 136 13.95 -8.09 25.91
CA SER A 136 14.38 -6.70 26.03
C SER A 136 15.45 -6.32 25.02
N VAL A 137 15.54 -5.02 24.75
CA VAL A 137 16.59 -4.42 23.94
C VAL A 137 16.88 -3.02 24.45
N GLY A 138 18.13 -2.56 24.32
CA GLY A 138 18.51 -1.19 24.67
C GLY A 138 19.59 -0.61 23.76
N THR A 139 19.78 0.70 23.85
CA THR A 139 20.82 1.45 23.14
C THR A 139 21.35 2.60 23.96
N LYS A 140 22.65 2.91 23.77
CA LYS A 140 23.31 4.10 24.32
C LYS A 140 23.41 5.25 23.31
N SER A 141 22.80 5.09 22.13
CA SER A 141 22.85 6.09 21.07
C SER A 141 22.31 7.43 21.55
N LYS A 142 22.99 8.52 21.17
CA LYS A 142 22.57 9.90 21.44
C LYS A 142 21.67 10.48 20.33
N THR A 143 21.35 9.68 19.32
CA THR A 143 20.46 10.06 18.21
C THR A 143 19.36 9.02 18.04
N ASN A 144 18.23 9.44 17.46
CA ASN A 144 17.07 8.57 17.23
C ASN A 144 17.49 7.27 16.54
N THR A 145 17.34 6.17 17.27
CA THR A 145 17.73 4.84 16.84
C THR A 145 16.57 3.89 17.06
N THR A 146 16.24 3.11 16.03
CA THR A 146 15.27 2.03 16.16
C THR A 146 15.97 0.78 16.68
N ILE A 147 15.51 0.27 17.81
CA ILE A 147 15.97 -0.97 18.43
C ILE A 147 14.88 -2.03 18.35
N ARG A 148 15.26 -3.33 18.30
CA ARG A 148 14.30 -4.43 18.22
C ARG A 148 14.63 -5.62 19.11
N CYS A 149 13.60 -6.34 19.56
CA CYS A 149 13.71 -7.66 20.15
C CYS A 149 12.52 -8.54 19.73
N THR A 150 12.68 -9.85 19.83
CA THR A 150 11.61 -10.81 19.53
C THR A 150 11.11 -11.50 20.79
N ILE A 151 9.85 -11.94 20.77
CA ILE A 151 9.24 -12.75 21.83
C ILE A 151 8.33 -13.81 21.21
N LYS A 152 8.28 -15.00 21.82
CA LYS A 152 7.39 -16.10 21.44
C LYS A 152 6.63 -16.61 22.67
N PRO A 153 5.37 -16.19 22.88
CA PRO A 153 4.56 -16.66 24.00
C PRO A 153 4.30 -18.17 23.92
N THR A 154 4.22 -18.82 25.08
CA THR A 154 3.79 -20.23 25.19
C THR A 154 2.30 -20.38 25.44
N THR A 155 1.66 -19.31 25.91
CA THR A 155 0.25 -19.21 26.27
C THR A 155 -0.30 -17.91 25.71
N SER A 156 -1.57 -17.91 25.30
CA SER A 156 -2.24 -16.69 24.86
C SER A 156 -2.60 -15.85 26.08
N GLU A 157 -1.92 -14.71 26.27
CA GLU A 157 -2.08 -13.86 27.45
C GLU A 157 -1.71 -12.39 27.18
N SER A 158 -1.91 -11.54 28.19
CA SER A 158 -1.55 -10.12 28.10
C SER A 158 -0.09 -9.89 28.50
N TYR A 159 0.61 -9.10 27.69
CA TYR A 159 1.97 -8.63 27.91
C TYR A 159 1.99 -7.12 28.15
N THR A 160 2.98 -6.68 28.92
CA THR A 160 3.27 -5.26 29.18
C THR A 160 4.57 -4.87 28.49
N ILE A 161 4.57 -3.72 27.82
CA ILE A 161 5.74 -3.07 27.23
C ILE A 161 6.06 -1.85 28.07
N THR A 162 7.31 -1.69 28.49
CA THR A 162 7.74 -0.54 29.31
C THR A 162 9.13 -0.07 28.90
N SER A 163 9.31 1.25 28.84
CA SER A 163 10.62 1.88 28.61
C SER A 163 11.29 2.29 29.91
N TYR A 164 12.62 2.33 29.91
CA TYR A 164 13.44 2.61 31.08
C TYR A 164 14.62 3.50 30.69
N SER A 165 14.91 4.49 31.54
CA SER A 165 16.28 4.95 31.71
C SER A 165 17.00 3.91 32.56
N TYR A 166 17.88 3.14 31.93
CA TYR A 166 18.47 1.96 32.55
C TYR A 166 19.98 2.14 32.71
N LEU A 167 20.47 2.14 33.95
CA LEU A 167 21.91 2.01 34.24
C LEU A 167 22.21 0.58 34.68
N THR A 168 21.49 0.14 35.70
CA THR A 168 21.48 -1.22 36.24
C THR A 168 20.07 -1.51 36.76
N GLN A 169 19.84 -2.73 37.26
CA GLN A 169 18.54 -3.08 37.81
C GLN A 169 18.12 -2.11 38.93
N GLY A 170 16.92 -1.55 38.82
CA GLY A 170 16.39 -0.54 39.75
C GLY A 170 17.05 0.84 39.69
N THR A 171 18.03 1.08 38.82
CA THR A 171 18.83 2.31 38.81
C THR A 171 18.72 3.08 37.49
N VAL A 172 18.40 4.37 37.59
CA VAL A 172 18.28 5.31 36.47
C VAL A 172 19.65 5.79 36.01
N GLY A 173 19.85 5.99 34.71
CA GLY A 173 21.14 6.35 34.13
C GLY A 173 21.22 7.67 33.39
N GLY A 174 20.19 8.51 33.47
CA GLY A 174 20.07 9.79 32.76
C GLY A 174 18.71 9.97 32.11
N ASN A 175 18.50 11.05 31.38
CA ASN A 175 17.32 11.24 30.54
C ASN A 175 17.43 10.39 29.27
N VAL A 176 16.32 9.72 28.94
CA VAL A 176 16.14 9.00 27.68
C VAL A 176 14.82 9.40 27.05
N THR A 177 14.78 9.40 25.73
CA THR A 177 13.60 9.74 24.95
C THR A 177 13.06 8.51 24.22
N LEU A 178 11.77 8.26 24.37
CA LEU A 178 10.99 7.33 23.55
C LEU A 178 10.13 8.13 22.58
N ASN A 179 10.32 7.89 21.28
CA ASN A 179 9.47 8.44 20.24
C ASN A 179 8.23 7.58 20.03
N TRP A 180 8.40 6.27 19.86
CA TRP A 180 7.29 5.36 19.57
C TRP A 180 7.61 3.87 19.82
N TYR A 181 6.55 3.04 19.91
CA TYR A 181 6.60 1.58 19.84
C TYR A 181 5.97 1.05 18.56
N LYS A 182 6.45 -0.10 18.07
CA LYS A 182 5.72 -0.92 17.09
C LYS A 182 5.88 -2.40 17.41
N LEU A 183 4.77 -3.12 17.52
CA LEU A 183 4.79 -4.57 17.74
C LEU A 183 4.05 -5.27 16.61
N VAL A 184 4.69 -6.26 15.99
CA VAL A 184 4.16 -6.97 14.82
C VAL A 184 4.32 -8.47 15.01
N GLU A 185 3.45 -9.26 14.38
CA GLU A 185 3.63 -10.71 14.26
C GLU A 185 4.74 -11.02 13.24
N GLY A 186 5.59 -12.01 13.53
CA GLY A 186 6.74 -12.42 12.72
C GLY A 186 8.10 -12.02 13.33
N ASP A 187 9.18 -12.61 12.83
CA ASP A 187 10.57 -12.14 13.05
C ASP A 187 10.94 -11.20 11.91
N VAL A 188 10.63 -9.91 12.09
CA VAL A 188 10.78 -8.88 11.08
C VAL A 188 12.06 -8.10 11.36
N SER A 189 12.84 -7.81 10.32
CA SER A 189 14.16 -7.17 10.44
C SER A 189 14.12 -5.65 10.26
N ASN A 190 13.13 -5.11 9.52
CA ASN A 190 13.01 -3.69 9.26
C ASN A 190 11.55 -3.29 9.11
N THR A 191 11.14 -2.23 9.81
CA THR A 191 9.82 -1.65 9.65
C THR A 191 9.80 -0.17 10.04
N THR A 192 9.01 0.62 9.32
CA THR A 192 8.68 2.01 9.69
C THR A 192 7.56 1.98 10.72
N TRP A 193 7.48 2.99 11.60
CA TRP A 193 6.36 3.07 12.54
C TRP A 193 5.02 3.26 11.83
N SER A 194 3.99 2.59 12.35
CA SER A 194 2.58 2.75 11.99
C SER A 194 1.72 2.72 13.26
N PRO A 195 0.56 3.41 13.30
CA PRO A 195 -0.34 3.38 14.46
C PRO A 195 -1.09 2.04 14.57
N ASN A 196 -1.69 1.75 15.74
CA ASN A 196 -2.65 0.64 15.82
C ASN A 196 -3.94 1.00 15.05
N SER A 197 -4.59 -0.03 14.48
CA SER A 197 -5.88 0.09 13.82
C SER A 197 -7.00 0.76 14.66
N SER A 198 -6.98 0.67 15.99
CA SER A 198 -7.94 1.35 16.88
C SER A 198 -7.57 2.80 17.18
N ASP A 199 -6.30 3.16 17.08
CA ASP A 199 -5.84 4.55 17.19
C ASP A 199 -6.13 5.33 15.89
N ALA A 200 -6.45 4.60 14.82
CA ALA A 200 -6.52 5.08 13.45
C ALA A 200 -7.70 6.00 13.09
N ILE A 201 -8.43 6.53 14.09
CA ILE A 201 -9.53 7.46 13.84
C ILE A 201 -9.00 8.88 13.51
N ASN A 202 -7.77 9.23 13.91
CA ASN A 202 -7.11 10.50 13.58
C ASN A 202 -5.65 10.27 13.15
N TRP A 203 -5.38 10.17 11.84
CA TRP A 203 -4.01 10.03 11.33
C TRP A 203 -3.33 11.40 11.19
N ASN A 204 -2.38 11.68 12.08
CA ASN A 204 -1.72 12.97 12.24
C ASN A 204 -0.58 13.25 11.25
N ASP A 205 -0.23 12.31 10.38
CA ASP A 205 0.89 12.45 9.44
C ASP A 205 0.49 12.86 8.02
N ASN A 206 -0.83 12.98 7.76
CA ASN A 206 -1.36 13.51 6.50
C ASN A 206 -0.92 12.70 5.27
N ARG A 207 -0.88 11.36 5.35
CA ARG A 207 -0.45 10.47 4.25
C ARG A 207 -1.40 9.32 3.96
N GLU A 208 -1.42 8.90 2.69
CA GLU A 208 -1.96 7.61 2.24
C GLU A 208 -0.80 6.74 1.77
N TYR A 209 -0.69 5.50 2.27
CA TYR A 209 0.50 4.71 2.01
C TYR A 209 0.39 3.85 0.74
N ASP A 210 1.39 3.96 -0.13
CA ASP A 210 1.61 3.01 -1.22
C ASP A 210 2.17 1.67 -0.70
N THR A 211 1.40 0.60 -0.87
CA THR A 211 1.81 -0.77 -0.49
C THR A 211 2.41 -1.56 -1.65
N SER A 212 2.52 -0.98 -2.86
CA SER A 212 3.08 -1.69 -4.04
C SER A 212 4.58 -2.01 -3.96
N GLY A 213 5.27 -1.41 -2.97
CA GLY A 213 6.72 -1.46 -2.82
C GLY A 213 7.47 -0.34 -3.54
N ASN A 214 6.77 0.57 -4.25
CA ASN A 214 7.39 1.68 -4.97
C ASN A 214 7.49 2.97 -4.14
N GLY A 215 6.83 3.03 -2.97
CA GLY A 215 6.91 4.19 -2.07
C GLY A 215 6.22 5.44 -2.61
N ASN A 216 5.29 5.29 -3.56
CA ASN A 216 4.55 6.40 -4.16
C ASN A 216 3.43 6.90 -3.23
N HIS A 217 3.72 7.21 -1.96
CA HIS A 217 2.72 7.59 -0.96
C HIS A 217 1.92 8.85 -1.37
N GLY A 218 0.64 8.87 -1.07
CA GLY A 218 -0.24 10.02 -1.22
C GLY A 218 -0.09 11.01 -0.06
N THR A 219 -0.47 12.25 -0.32
CA THR A 219 -0.54 13.34 0.65
C THR A 219 -2.00 13.74 0.87
N ILE A 220 -2.36 13.92 2.13
CA ILE A 220 -3.70 14.32 2.58
C ILE A 220 -3.59 15.69 3.24
N ASN A 221 -4.39 16.66 2.82
CA ASN A 221 -4.49 17.92 3.56
C ASN A 221 -5.64 17.79 4.57
N SER A 222 -5.36 18.05 5.85
CA SER A 222 -6.32 17.87 6.95
C SER A 222 -7.64 18.64 6.76
N SER A 223 -7.63 19.77 6.04
CA SER A 223 -8.83 20.56 5.75
C SER A 223 -9.78 19.92 4.72
N VAL A 224 -9.31 18.91 3.98
CA VAL A 224 -10.03 18.22 2.89
C VAL A 224 -9.86 16.70 2.99
N ALA A 225 -9.53 16.20 4.18
CA ALA A 225 -9.19 14.80 4.39
C ALA A 225 -10.44 13.91 4.26
N PRO A 226 -10.36 12.78 3.52
CA PRO A 226 -11.42 11.80 3.55
C PRO A 226 -11.56 11.17 4.95
N ILE A 227 -12.76 10.69 5.24
CA ILE A 227 -13.15 10.16 6.56
C ILE A 227 -13.03 8.64 6.55
N VAL A 228 -12.34 8.06 7.53
CA VAL A 228 -12.27 6.60 7.68
C VAL A 228 -13.64 6.01 8.04
N LYS A 229 -14.04 4.94 7.36
CA LYS A 229 -15.30 4.22 7.62
C LYS A 229 -15.09 2.71 7.56
N LEU A 230 -15.87 1.96 8.35
CA LEU A 230 -15.76 0.48 8.46
C LEU A 230 -16.56 -0.29 7.40
N ASN A 231 -17.15 0.40 6.42
CA ASN A 231 -17.95 -0.22 5.36
C ASN A 231 -17.09 -0.41 4.11
N SER A 232 -16.35 -1.51 3.99
CA SER A 232 -15.38 -1.71 2.91
C SER A 232 -15.52 -3.08 2.23
N PRO A 233 -15.35 -3.17 0.90
CA PRO A 233 -15.47 -4.43 0.16
C PRO A 233 -14.17 -5.26 0.15
N ARG A 234 -13.03 -4.70 0.55
CA ARG A 234 -11.70 -5.34 0.38
C ARG A 234 -10.91 -5.46 1.68
N TYR A 235 -11.21 -4.63 2.66
CA TYR A 235 -10.43 -4.48 3.88
C TYR A 235 -11.36 -4.21 5.07
N ASN A 236 -10.79 -4.05 6.27
CA ASN A 236 -11.59 -3.69 7.46
C ASN A 236 -12.19 -2.28 7.37
N ASN A 237 -11.58 -1.41 6.55
CA ASN A 237 -11.91 0.01 6.47
C ASN A 237 -11.85 0.50 5.02
N CYS A 238 -12.43 1.66 4.78
CA CYS A 238 -12.38 2.42 3.54
C CYS A 238 -12.32 3.91 3.86
N TYR A 239 -12.22 4.74 2.83
CA TYR A 239 -12.42 6.17 2.92
C TYR A 239 -13.79 6.59 2.40
N TYR A 240 -14.39 7.54 3.11
CA TYR A 240 -15.54 8.32 2.67
C TYR A 240 -15.07 9.73 2.30
N PHE A 241 -15.26 10.10 1.04
CA PHE A 241 -15.02 11.43 0.55
C PHE A 241 -16.33 12.20 0.70
N GLU A 242 -16.32 13.29 1.44
CA GLU A 242 -17.39 14.28 1.43
C GLU A 242 -17.01 15.35 0.41
N ASN A 243 -17.98 15.92 -0.32
CA ASN A 243 -17.75 16.85 -1.44
C ASN A 243 -16.47 17.70 -1.30
N LYS A 244 -15.60 17.69 -2.32
CA LYS A 244 -14.29 18.37 -2.34
C LYS A 244 -13.22 17.82 -1.40
N HIS A 245 -13.43 16.69 -0.75
CA HIS A 245 -12.35 15.92 -0.14
C HIS A 245 -11.51 15.26 -1.23
N TYR A 246 -10.20 15.17 -0.99
CA TYR A 246 -9.30 14.51 -1.93
C TYR A 246 -7.99 14.04 -1.28
N ILE A 247 -7.33 13.11 -1.97
CA ILE A 247 -5.95 12.68 -1.72
C ILE A 247 -5.11 13.05 -2.94
N SER A 248 -3.94 13.65 -2.72
CA SER A 248 -2.98 13.93 -3.80
C SER A 248 -1.94 12.81 -3.89
N GLY A 249 -1.92 12.09 -4.99
CA GLY A 249 -0.88 11.10 -5.30
C GLY A 249 0.34 11.72 -5.96
N ASN A 250 1.50 11.10 -5.74
CA ASN A 250 2.76 11.52 -6.36
C ASN A 250 2.84 11.16 -7.85
N THR A 251 3.82 11.73 -8.55
CA THR A 251 4.09 11.37 -9.94
C THR A 251 4.78 10.01 -10.02
N ILE A 252 4.12 9.02 -10.61
CA ILE A 252 4.59 7.61 -10.62
C ILE A 252 5.51 7.27 -11.82
N PHE A 253 5.43 8.02 -12.91
CA PHE A 253 6.17 7.73 -14.16
C PHE A 253 7.34 8.69 -14.46
N GLY A 254 7.72 9.56 -13.52
CA GLY A 254 8.87 10.49 -13.64
C GLY A 254 8.49 11.98 -13.49
N SER A 255 9.47 12.88 -13.36
CA SER A 255 9.26 14.25 -12.89
C SER A 255 8.76 15.28 -13.93
N SER A 256 8.46 14.86 -15.17
CA SER A 256 8.07 15.74 -16.28
C SER A 256 6.84 15.17 -17.01
N ALA A 257 6.28 15.88 -18.00
CA ALA A 257 5.21 15.33 -18.84
C ALA A 257 5.68 14.02 -19.51
N VAL A 258 5.12 12.89 -19.09
CA VAL A 258 5.46 11.56 -19.58
C VAL A 258 4.35 11.04 -20.46
N GLN A 259 4.75 10.53 -21.63
CA GLN A 259 3.85 9.82 -22.52
C GLN A 259 3.72 8.37 -22.03
N VAL A 260 2.53 8.03 -21.55
CA VAL A 260 2.21 6.70 -21.05
C VAL A 260 1.33 5.98 -22.07
N PRO A 261 1.88 5.03 -22.85
CA PRO A 261 1.13 4.32 -23.88
C PRO A 261 0.17 3.29 -23.28
N VAL A 262 0.41 2.84 -22.04
CA VAL A 262 -0.40 1.81 -21.41
C VAL A 262 -0.55 2.07 -19.91
N VAL A 263 -1.77 1.96 -19.40
CA VAL A 263 -2.05 2.01 -17.96
C VAL A 263 -3.36 1.29 -17.66
N THR A 264 -3.40 0.58 -16.53
CA THR A 264 -4.66 0.11 -15.93
C THR A 264 -4.85 0.79 -14.58
N ILE A 265 -6.04 1.35 -14.34
CA ILE A 265 -6.42 1.99 -13.08
C ILE A 265 -7.64 1.25 -12.54
N ASN A 266 -7.51 0.66 -11.35
CA ASN A 266 -8.55 -0.10 -10.69
C ASN A 266 -8.90 0.51 -9.33
N PHE A 267 -10.17 0.56 -8.97
CA PHE A 267 -10.60 0.94 -7.62
C PHE A 267 -12.01 0.42 -7.33
N TRP A 268 -12.33 0.26 -6.05
CA TRP A 268 -13.70 0.08 -5.60
C TRP A 268 -14.31 1.43 -5.27
N VAL A 269 -15.56 1.64 -5.68
CA VAL A 269 -16.31 2.87 -5.43
C VAL A 269 -17.76 2.60 -5.09
N ASN A 270 -18.31 3.40 -4.19
CA ASN A 270 -19.72 3.45 -3.85
C ASN A 270 -20.17 4.91 -3.74
N GLN A 271 -20.83 5.43 -4.79
CA GLN A 271 -21.34 6.79 -4.78
C GLN A 271 -22.63 6.87 -3.96
N VAL A 272 -22.66 7.74 -2.94
CA VAL A 272 -23.85 8.05 -2.14
C VAL A 272 -24.61 9.21 -2.77
N SER A 273 -23.89 10.28 -3.08
CA SER A 273 -24.41 11.46 -3.79
C SER A 273 -23.29 12.13 -4.60
N GLY A 274 -23.65 13.17 -5.34
CA GLY A 274 -22.69 13.93 -6.15
C GLY A 274 -23.36 14.66 -7.30
N GLY A 275 -22.54 15.44 -8.02
CA GLY A 275 -22.95 16.17 -9.22
C GLY A 275 -23.14 15.26 -10.44
N ASN A 276 -23.40 15.89 -11.59
CA ASN A 276 -23.55 15.17 -12.86
C ASN A 276 -22.23 14.57 -13.38
N TYR A 277 -21.08 15.06 -12.88
CA TYR A 277 -19.74 14.65 -13.28
C TYR A 277 -18.87 14.33 -12.05
N SER A 278 -19.35 13.48 -11.14
CA SER A 278 -18.65 13.17 -9.89
C SER A 278 -17.25 12.58 -10.13
N THR A 279 -16.21 13.33 -9.77
CA THR A 279 -14.82 12.87 -9.93
C THR A 279 -14.49 11.79 -8.92
N ILE A 280 -13.93 10.69 -9.42
CA ILE A 280 -13.34 9.65 -8.59
C ILE A 280 -11.81 9.73 -8.63
N PHE A 281 -11.26 9.96 -9.82
CA PHE A 281 -9.82 10.04 -10.04
C PHE A 281 -9.50 11.04 -11.15
N SER A 282 -8.44 11.82 -11.01
CA SER A 282 -7.97 12.73 -12.05
C SER A 282 -6.46 12.76 -12.10
N TRP A 283 -5.88 12.54 -13.27
CA TRP A 283 -4.47 12.71 -13.52
C TRP A 283 -4.30 13.71 -14.65
N ASN A 284 -4.23 15.00 -14.32
CA ASN A 284 -4.21 16.11 -15.26
C ASN A 284 -5.35 16.08 -16.31
N GLY A 285 -6.51 15.51 -15.94
CA GLY A 285 -7.61 15.25 -16.88
C GLY A 285 -8.53 16.45 -17.17
N TYR A 286 -8.64 17.42 -16.26
CA TYR A 286 -9.63 18.51 -16.38
C TYR A 286 -9.34 19.48 -17.55
N SER A 287 -8.07 19.71 -17.86
CA SER A 287 -7.65 20.69 -18.87
C SER A 287 -6.46 20.20 -19.70
N GLY A 288 -6.06 18.94 -19.52
CA GLY A 288 -4.89 18.35 -20.16
C GLY A 288 -5.22 17.11 -20.97
N LYS A 289 -4.16 16.50 -21.51
CA LYS A 289 -4.21 15.22 -22.23
C LYS A 289 -3.95 14.02 -21.30
N GLY A 290 -4.11 14.24 -20.00
CA GLY A 290 -4.20 13.17 -19.02
C GLY A 290 -5.60 12.59 -18.97
N VAL A 291 -5.91 11.81 -17.93
CA VAL A 291 -7.20 11.14 -17.81
C VAL A 291 -7.97 11.61 -16.58
N TRP A 292 -9.25 11.89 -16.77
CA TRP A 292 -10.23 12.07 -15.71
C TRP A 292 -11.16 10.87 -15.69
N LEU A 293 -11.47 10.34 -14.51
CA LEU A 293 -12.37 9.21 -14.30
C LEU A 293 -13.46 9.62 -13.29
N GLY A 294 -14.72 9.31 -13.59
CA GLY A 294 -15.82 9.69 -12.71
C GLY A 294 -17.07 8.85 -12.89
N VAL A 295 -18.02 9.09 -11.98
CA VAL A 295 -19.41 8.67 -12.13
C VAL A 295 -20.20 9.81 -12.76
N ASN A 296 -20.90 9.49 -13.84
CA ASN A 296 -21.72 10.45 -14.56
C ASN A 296 -23.15 9.90 -14.67
N VAL A 297 -24.12 10.79 -14.82
CA VAL A 297 -25.56 10.43 -14.83
C VAL A 297 -26.22 10.61 -16.20
N GLU A 298 -25.48 11.01 -17.23
CA GLU A 298 -25.98 11.39 -18.55
C GLU A 298 -26.18 10.21 -19.51
N SER A 299 -25.74 8.99 -19.17
CA SER A 299 -26.02 7.75 -19.96
C SER A 299 -25.31 6.48 -19.44
N SER A 300 -24.24 6.64 -18.67
CA SER A 300 -23.44 5.56 -18.10
C SER A 300 -22.83 6.01 -16.79
N GLY A 301 -22.68 5.08 -15.85
CA GLY A 301 -22.10 5.34 -14.54
C GLY A 301 -20.56 5.30 -14.54
N GLN A 302 -19.92 4.83 -15.61
CA GLN A 302 -18.46 4.80 -15.75
C GLN A 302 -18.03 5.72 -16.88
N TRP A 303 -17.24 6.74 -16.58
CA TRP A 303 -16.76 7.68 -17.59
C TRP A 303 -15.29 7.96 -17.45
N SER A 304 -14.60 7.98 -18.59
CA SER A 304 -13.31 8.64 -18.71
C SER A 304 -13.41 9.84 -19.66
N TYR A 305 -12.59 10.85 -19.39
CA TYR A 305 -12.36 11.99 -20.27
C TYR A 305 -10.87 12.22 -20.46
N ILE A 306 -10.47 12.45 -21.72
CA ILE A 306 -9.11 12.84 -22.11
C ILE A 306 -9.23 14.10 -22.98
N GLY A 307 -8.70 15.22 -22.50
CA GLY A 307 -8.75 16.49 -23.21
C GLY A 307 -7.91 16.49 -24.50
N GLY A 308 -8.34 17.28 -25.48
CA GLY A 308 -7.61 17.44 -26.76
C GLY A 308 -7.66 16.23 -27.70
N ASN A 309 -8.47 15.22 -27.38
CA ASN A 309 -8.71 14.02 -28.18
C ASN A 309 -10.02 14.10 -28.96
N SER A 310 -10.25 13.20 -29.92
CA SER A 310 -11.58 12.95 -30.51
C SER A 310 -11.71 11.45 -30.83
N PRO A 311 -12.73 10.76 -30.30
CA PRO A 311 -13.67 11.24 -29.28
C PRO A 311 -12.92 11.55 -27.96
N ASN A 312 -13.48 12.38 -27.08
CA ASN A 312 -12.81 12.74 -25.82
C ASN A 312 -13.18 11.81 -24.65
N TYR A 313 -14.18 10.95 -24.85
CA TYR A 313 -14.82 10.19 -23.78
C TYR A 313 -14.83 8.71 -24.09
N CYS A 314 -14.61 7.87 -23.07
CA CYS A 314 -14.95 6.45 -23.09
C CYS A 314 -15.96 6.17 -21.98
N ARG A 315 -17.02 5.42 -22.31
CA ARG A 315 -18.17 5.14 -21.43
C ARG A 315 -18.25 3.65 -21.14
N GLY A 316 -18.36 3.31 -19.87
CA GLY A 316 -18.47 1.93 -19.40
C GLY A 316 -19.90 1.53 -19.05
N GLY A 317 -20.06 0.74 -17.99
CA GLY A 317 -21.34 0.25 -17.49
C GLY A 317 -22.11 1.23 -16.61
N ASN A 318 -23.40 0.96 -16.43
CA ASN A 318 -24.26 1.68 -15.49
C ASN A 318 -24.01 1.23 -14.05
N VAL A 319 -24.14 2.15 -13.10
CA VAL A 319 -24.11 1.85 -11.66
C VAL A 319 -25.28 2.49 -10.93
N SER A 320 -25.66 1.85 -9.83
CA SER A 320 -26.62 2.42 -8.87
C SER A 320 -25.88 3.10 -7.73
N LYS A 321 -26.47 4.16 -7.18
CA LYS A 321 -26.00 4.78 -5.93
C LYS A 321 -26.07 3.78 -4.78
N ASN A 322 -25.29 4.04 -3.73
CA ASN A 322 -25.25 3.24 -2.50
C ASN A 322 -24.83 1.78 -2.71
N THR A 323 -24.14 1.47 -3.81
CA THR A 323 -23.68 0.12 -4.15
C THR A 323 -22.18 0.11 -4.43
N TRP A 324 -21.46 -0.81 -3.78
CA TRP A 324 -20.04 -1.05 -4.07
C TRP A 324 -19.88 -1.70 -5.44
N ASN A 325 -19.02 -1.10 -6.26
CA ASN A 325 -18.63 -1.64 -7.56
C ASN A 325 -17.11 -1.55 -7.73
N MET A 326 -16.51 -2.57 -8.34
CA MET A 326 -15.13 -2.52 -8.79
C MET A 326 -15.08 -1.93 -10.20
N PHE A 327 -14.40 -0.80 -10.34
CA PHE A 327 -14.16 -0.13 -11.60
C PHE A 327 -12.73 -0.42 -12.05
N THR A 328 -12.58 -0.82 -13.30
CA THR A 328 -11.26 -0.93 -13.92
C THR A 328 -11.29 -0.19 -15.26
N TYR A 329 -10.46 0.84 -15.36
CA TYR A 329 -10.18 1.54 -16.61
C TYR A 329 -8.86 1.02 -17.18
N VAL A 330 -8.86 0.71 -18.48
CA VAL A 330 -7.63 0.34 -19.19
C VAL A 330 -7.46 1.29 -20.37
N PHE A 331 -6.24 1.80 -20.52
CA PHE A 331 -5.77 2.45 -21.72
C PHE A 331 -4.60 1.66 -22.27
N ASP A 332 -4.64 1.29 -23.55
CA ASP A 332 -3.61 0.52 -24.24
C ASP A 332 -3.43 1.03 -25.67
N ASN A 333 -2.32 1.73 -25.91
CA ASN A 333 -1.90 2.22 -27.22
C ASN A 333 -3.02 2.94 -27.99
N GLY A 334 -3.71 3.85 -27.31
CA GLY A 334 -4.82 4.62 -27.88
C GLY A 334 -6.12 3.85 -27.99
N GLU A 335 -6.27 2.71 -27.32
CA GLU A 335 -7.57 2.10 -27.04
C GLU A 335 -7.92 2.32 -25.57
N ALA A 336 -9.16 2.71 -25.26
CA ALA A 336 -9.66 2.81 -23.90
C ALA A 336 -10.94 2.00 -23.73
N TYR A 337 -11.08 1.39 -22.55
CA TYR A 337 -12.22 0.57 -22.21
C TYR A 337 -12.37 0.38 -20.70
N TRP A 338 -13.57 -0.05 -20.31
CA TRP A 338 -13.97 -0.22 -18.92
C TRP A 338 -14.32 -1.66 -18.58
N TYR A 339 -14.15 -2.00 -17.31
CA TYR A 339 -14.75 -3.17 -16.67
C TYR A 339 -15.55 -2.73 -15.47
N LEU A 340 -16.66 -3.42 -15.24
CA LEU A 340 -17.52 -3.30 -14.07
C LEU A 340 -17.59 -4.67 -13.40
N ASN A 341 -17.15 -4.76 -12.14
CA ASN A 341 -17.20 -5.98 -11.34
C ASN A 341 -16.53 -7.18 -12.03
N GLY A 342 -15.34 -6.96 -12.60
CA GLY A 342 -14.55 -8.00 -13.25
C GLY A 342 -14.92 -8.32 -14.69
N GLN A 343 -15.97 -7.69 -15.25
CA GLN A 343 -16.46 -7.97 -16.61
C GLN A 343 -16.39 -6.72 -17.50
N ARG A 344 -16.13 -6.91 -18.80
CA ARG A 344 -16.07 -5.82 -19.79
C ARG A 344 -17.39 -5.06 -19.80
N ALA A 345 -17.33 -3.73 -19.80
CA ALA A 345 -18.51 -2.87 -19.71
C ALA A 345 -18.44 -1.68 -20.68
N GLY A 346 -19.57 -1.38 -21.32
CA GLY A 346 -19.68 -0.30 -22.29
C GLY A 346 -18.95 -0.58 -23.61
N SER A 347 -18.61 0.50 -24.33
CA SER A 347 -17.98 0.43 -25.65
C SER A 347 -16.51 0.82 -25.58
N ASN A 348 -15.68 0.12 -26.36
CA ASN A 348 -14.29 0.52 -26.55
C ASN A 348 -14.23 1.82 -27.34
N VAL A 349 -13.19 2.60 -27.05
CA VAL A 349 -12.86 3.80 -27.80
C VAL A 349 -11.47 3.66 -28.36
N THR A 350 -11.33 3.88 -29.67
CA THR A 350 -10.04 3.96 -30.34
C THR A 350 -9.74 5.42 -30.68
N TYR A 351 -8.68 5.97 -30.11
CA TYR A 351 -8.16 7.29 -30.41
C TYR A 351 -7.24 7.19 -31.63
N SER A 352 -7.57 7.97 -32.67
CA SER A 352 -6.85 7.98 -33.94
C SER A 352 -5.52 8.74 -33.87
N SER A 353 -5.44 9.76 -33.02
CA SER A 353 -4.31 10.71 -33.00
C SER A 353 -3.43 10.61 -31.75
N TYR A 354 -3.85 9.87 -30.73
CA TYR A 354 -3.15 9.77 -29.45
C TYR A 354 -3.02 8.31 -29.03
N LYS A 355 -1.78 7.83 -29.06
CA LYS A 355 -1.40 6.46 -28.65
C LYS A 355 -0.88 6.41 -27.22
N TYR A 356 -0.96 7.52 -26.50
CA TYR A 356 -0.47 7.69 -25.14
C TYR A 356 -1.32 8.73 -24.39
N LEU A 357 -1.32 8.62 -23.06
CA LEU A 357 -1.73 9.69 -22.16
C LEU A 357 -0.53 10.61 -21.89
N GLU A 358 -0.71 11.92 -21.89
CA GLU A 358 0.32 12.86 -21.43
C GLU A 358 0.10 13.14 -19.94
N LEU A 359 0.72 12.32 -19.11
CA LEU A 359 0.62 12.43 -17.66
C LEU A 359 1.63 13.47 -17.17
N ASN A 360 1.12 14.50 -16.50
CA ASN A 360 1.94 15.56 -15.94
C ASN A 360 1.59 15.73 -14.46
N GLY A 361 2.62 15.78 -13.61
CA GLY A 361 2.47 15.87 -12.17
C GLY A 361 1.81 14.64 -11.55
N GLY A 362 1.35 14.81 -10.31
CA GLY A 362 0.63 13.80 -9.55
C GLY A 362 -0.80 13.59 -10.03
N PHE A 363 -1.49 12.66 -9.36
CA PHE A 363 -2.91 12.38 -9.56
C PHE A 363 -3.72 12.77 -8.32
N ILE A 364 -5.03 12.81 -8.47
CA ILE A 364 -5.99 13.16 -7.43
C ILE A 364 -6.99 12.02 -7.31
N ILE A 365 -7.32 11.63 -6.08
CA ILE A 365 -8.42 10.74 -5.74
C ILE A 365 -9.48 11.60 -5.06
N GLY A 366 -10.73 11.52 -5.50
CA GLY A 366 -11.76 12.49 -5.14
C GLY A 366 -11.66 13.76 -6.00
N ASP A 367 -12.10 14.89 -5.46
CA ASP A 367 -12.31 16.10 -6.26
C ASP A 367 -11.56 17.33 -5.74
N ASN A 368 -10.54 17.78 -6.47
CA ASN A 368 -9.85 19.05 -6.25
C ASN A 368 -10.17 20.13 -7.30
N TYR A 369 -11.16 19.92 -8.17
CA TYR A 369 -11.48 20.85 -9.24
C TYR A 369 -12.00 22.18 -8.67
N THR A 370 -11.35 23.28 -9.07
CA THR A 370 -11.68 24.64 -8.63
C THR A 370 -12.42 25.47 -9.69
N GLY A 371 -12.61 24.91 -10.90
CA GLY A 371 -13.36 25.59 -11.95
C GLY A 371 -14.86 25.64 -11.65
N LYS A 372 -15.57 26.50 -12.39
CA LYS A 372 -17.02 26.75 -12.18
C LYS A 372 -17.93 26.07 -13.21
N ASN A 373 -17.35 25.42 -14.21
CA ASN A 373 -18.09 24.93 -15.37
C ASN A 373 -18.75 23.57 -15.16
N TRP A 374 -18.22 22.76 -14.23
CA TRP A 374 -18.70 21.40 -13.96
C TRP A 374 -18.91 21.19 -12.46
N ASP A 375 -20.04 20.62 -12.10
CA ASP A 375 -20.26 20.08 -10.76
C ASP A 375 -19.62 18.69 -10.68
N THR A 376 -18.38 18.69 -10.18
CA THR A 376 -17.54 17.50 -10.05
C THR A 376 -17.64 16.84 -8.67
N ASN A 377 -18.54 17.32 -7.82
CA ASN A 377 -18.67 16.86 -6.45
C ASN A 377 -18.92 15.35 -6.41
N PHE A 378 -18.11 14.67 -5.61
CA PHE A 378 -18.28 13.27 -5.26
C PHE A 378 -18.46 13.17 -3.75
N ALA A 379 -19.54 12.50 -3.35
CA ALA A 379 -19.78 12.08 -1.99
C ALA A 379 -20.01 10.57 -1.97
N GLY A 380 -19.08 9.83 -1.37
CA GLY A 380 -19.12 8.37 -1.45
C GLY A 380 -17.90 7.70 -0.87
N TYR A 381 -17.93 6.38 -0.90
CA TYR A 381 -16.87 5.53 -0.37
C TYR A 381 -15.94 5.06 -1.48
N MET A 382 -14.66 4.91 -1.16
CA MET A 382 -13.66 4.30 -2.04
C MET A 382 -12.75 3.35 -1.28
N SER A 383 -12.30 2.29 -1.96
CA SER A 383 -11.34 1.32 -1.43
C SER A 383 -10.44 0.77 -2.55
N ASP A 384 -9.24 0.29 -2.21
CA ASP A 384 -8.37 -0.53 -3.06
C ASP A 384 -8.04 0.08 -4.43
N LEU A 385 -7.49 1.30 -4.46
CA LEU A 385 -6.94 1.89 -5.68
C LEU A 385 -5.63 1.20 -6.05
N ARG A 386 -5.54 0.74 -7.30
CA ARG A 386 -4.35 0.15 -7.89
C ARG A 386 -4.09 0.75 -9.26
N ILE A 387 -2.82 1.04 -9.53
CA ILE A 387 -2.34 1.52 -10.83
C ILE A 387 -1.29 0.54 -11.32
N TYR A 388 -1.46 0.07 -12.55
CA TYR A 388 -0.57 -0.85 -13.22
C TYR A 388 0.04 -0.19 -14.45
N SER A 389 1.33 -0.43 -14.70
CA SER A 389 2.04 -0.02 -15.92
C SER A 389 1.83 -0.96 -17.10
N THR A 390 0.81 -1.82 -17.03
CA THR A 390 0.43 -2.78 -18.08
C THR A 390 -1.08 -2.73 -18.34
N ALA A 391 -1.50 -3.22 -19.50
CA ALA A 391 -2.89 -3.51 -19.77
C ALA A 391 -3.21 -4.88 -19.14
N LEU A 392 -4.04 -4.88 -18.09
CA LEU A 392 -4.45 -6.15 -17.49
C LEU A 392 -5.37 -6.91 -18.45
N SER A 393 -5.21 -8.23 -18.47
CA SER A 393 -6.08 -9.10 -19.26
C SER A 393 -7.47 -9.24 -18.63
N ASP A 394 -8.47 -9.65 -19.42
CA ASP A 394 -9.81 -9.99 -18.92
C ASP A 394 -9.75 -10.94 -17.71
N GLN A 395 -8.90 -11.95 -17.81
CA GLN A 395 -8.74 -12.95 -16.77
C GLN A 395 -8.09 -12.37 -15.51
N ASP A 396 -7.10 -11.49 -15.64
CA ASP A 396 -6.46 -10.85 -14.50
C ASP A 396 -7.41 -9.89 -13.79
N ILE A 397 -8.30 -9.21 -14.53
CA ILE A 397 -9.29 -8.28 -13.97
C ILE A 397 -10.42 -9.06 -13.28
N LEU A 398 -10.91 -10.15 -13.89
CA LEU A 398 -11.88 -11.04 -13.26
C LEU A 398 -11.30 -11.68 -11.98
N GLU A 399 -10.05 -12.10 -12.02
CA GLU A 399 -9.33 -12.62 -10.86
C GLU A 399 -9.14 -11.55 -9.78
N LEU A 400 -8.80 -10.31 -10.16
CA LEU A 400 -8.68 -9.19 -9.23
C LEU A 400 -10.01 -8.93 -8.51
N TYR A 401 -11.14 -9.07 -9.19
CA TYR A 401 -12.48 -8.97 -8.60
C TYR A 401 -12.76 -10.10 -7.60
N ASN A 402 -12.58 -11.36 -8.02
CA ASN A 402 -12.97 -12.53 -7.25
C ASN A 402 -12.03 -12.86 -6.08
N THR A 403 -10.74 -12.53 -6.21
CA THR A 403 -9.71 -12.90 -5.24
C THR A 403 -8.97 -11.65 -4.78
N PRO A 404 -9.25 -11.13 -3.56
CA PRO A 404 -8.52 -9.99 -3.00
C PRO A 404 -7.09 -10.41 -2.65
N VAL A 405 -6.22 -10.43 -3.66
CA VAL A 405 -4.77 -10.59 -3.49
C VAL A 405 -4.18 -9.18 -3.38
N SER A 406 -3.51 -8.88 -2.27
CA SER A 406 -2.67 -7.70 -2.13
C SER A 406 -1.22 -8.15 -2.01
N LEU A 407 -0.29 -7.43 -2.62
CA LEU A 407 1.14 -7.62 -2.35
C LEU A 407 1.55 -6.60 -1.30
N THR A 408 2.27 -7.04 -0.28
CA THR A 408 2.96 -6.12 0.61
C THR A 408 4.17 -5.50 -0.11
N ASN A 409 4.72 -4.44 0.46
CA ASN A 409 6.00 -3.85 0.03
C ASN A 409 7.18 -4.84 0.12
N THR A 410 7.05 -5.93 0.88
CA THR A 410 8.03 -7.04 0.96
C THR A 410 7.77 -8.14 -0.08
N GLY A 411 6.73 -8.01 -0.92
CA GLY A 411 6.36 -9.01 -1.92
C GLY A 411 5.61 -10.23 -1.37
N THR A 412 5.16 -10.17 -0.11
CA THR A 412 4.31 -11.21 0.48
C THR A 412 2.88 -11.06 -0.06
N ILE A 413 2.26 -12.18 -0.43
CA ILE A 413 0.85 -12.21 -0.79
C ILE A 413 -0.01 -12.18 0.48
N MET A 414 -0.88 -11.18 0.56
CA MET A 414 -1.98 -11.11 1.50
C MET A 414 -3.26 -11.48 0.76
N THR A 415 -3.99 -12.47 1.27
CA THR A 415 -5.34 -12.81 0.81
C THR A 415 -6.33 -12.62 1.95
N GLN A 416 -7.57 -12.24 1.65
CA GLN A 416 -8.69 -12.47 2.56
C GLN A 416 -9.38 -13.77 2.16
N GLY A 417 -9.21 -14.83 2.97
CA GLY A 417 -9.80 -16.16 2.78
C GLY A 417 -8.76 -17.29 2.67
N GLU A 418 -9.09 -18.47 3.18
CA GLU A 418 -8.27 -19.67 3.02
C GLU A 418 -8.18 -20.05 1.53
N PHE A 419 -6.97 -20.28 1.02
CA PHE A 419 -6.77 -20.98 -0.24
C PHE A 419 -6.03 -22.29 0.01
N ILE A 420 -6.56 -23.36 -0.58
CA ILE A 420 -5.89 -24.65 -0.69
C ILE A 420 -5.14 -24.63 -2.02
N GLU A 421 -3.82 -24.77 -1.98
CA GLU A 421 -3.01 -24.93 -3.20
C GLU A 421 -3.50 -26.15 -4.01
N SER A 422 -3.72 -25.96 -5.31
CA SER A 422 -3.99 -27.05 -6.25
C SER A 422 -2.76 -27.39 -7.07
#